data_AF-A0A5B8UF78-F1
#
_entry.id   AF-A0A5B8UF78-F1
#
_cell.length_a   1.000
_cell.length_b   1.000
_cell.length_c   1.000
_cell.angle_alpha   90.00
_cell.angle_beta   90.00
_cell.angle_gamma   90.00
#
_symmetry.space_group_name_H-M   'P 1'
#
loop_
_entity.id
_entity.type
_entity.pdbx_description
1 polymer ?
#
loop_
_entity_poly.entity_id
_entity_poly.type
_entity_poly.pdbx_seq_one_letter_code
_entity_poly.pdbx_strand_id
1 'polypeptide(L)'
;MFDQILDLVKSHLGNNPQVAAAVPPGQEDAVHREVATQIQNGLATQAAAQGGVGGLLSHLQSGLTSGSPVVNAIEGGLMGTLGSKFGLPPAATGAIAAALPGLLQKFAHKANDPNDPSITPDSISKHLPNLGGLGGALGGLFGGR
;
A
#
# COMPACT_ATOMS: atom_id res chain seq x y z
N MET A 1 -6.24 3.73 -9.98
CA MET A 1 -5.03 3.33 -9.23
C MET A 1 -5.28 2.15 -8.30
N PHE A 2 -6.33 2.16 -7.47
CA PHE A 2 -6.64 1.04 -6.57
C PHE A 2 -6.68 -0.32 -7.28
N ASP A 3 -7.33 -0.39 -8.45
CA ASP A 3 -7.38 -1.62 -9.26
C ASP A 3 -6.00 -2.15 -9.64
N GLN A 4 -5.01 -1.28 -9.83
CA GLN A 4 -3.63 -1.69 -10.15
C GLN A 4 -2.92 -2.27 -8.94
N ILE A 5 -3.18 -1.74 -7.74
CA ILE A 5 -2.71 -2.34 -6.49
C ILE A 5 -3.39 -3.68 -6.27
N LEU A 6 -4.71 -3.75 -6.50
CA LEU A 6 -5.47 -4.99 -6.41
C LEU A 6 -4.94 -6.05 -7.38
N ASP A 7 -4.62 -5.68 -8.61
CA ASP A 7 -4.04 -6.58 -9.61
C ASP A 7 -2.65 -7.09 -9.18
N LEU A 8 -1.79 -6.20 -8.67
CA LEU A 8 -0.50 -6.58 -8.09
C LEU A 8 -0.67 -7.57 -6.94
N VAL A 9 -1.61 -7.31 -6.03
CA VAL A 9 -1.92 -8.19 -4.90
C VAL A 9 -2.43 -9.54 -5.38
N LYS A 10 -3.40 -9.56 -6.31
CA LYS A 10 -3.93 -10.78 -6.90
C LYS A 10 -2.83 -11.61 -7.57
N SER A 11 -1.98 -10.95 -8.36
CA SER A 11 -0.86 -11.60 -9.06
C SER A 11 0.17 -12.17 -8.08
N HIS A 12 0.52 -11.44 -7.01
CA HIS A 12 1.56 -11.87 -6.08
C HIS A 12 1.06 -12.90 -5.06
N LEU A 13 -0.14 -12.71 -4.51
CA LEU A 13 -0.75 -13.63 -3.54
C LEU A 13 -1.36 -14.86 -4.20
N GLY A 14 -1.90 -14.74 -5.42
CA GLY A 14 -2.38 -15.88 -6.20
C GLY A 14 -1.26 -16.88 -6.54
N ASN A 15 -0.01 -16.40 -6.60
CA ASN A 15 1.17 -17.25 -6.77
C ASN A 15 1.68 -17.87 -5.46
N ASN A 16 1.06 -17.55 -4.32
CA ASN A 16 1.45 -18.07 -3.01
C ASN A 16 0.44 -19.14 -2.53
N PRO A 17 0.80 -20.45 -2.62
CA PRO A 17 -0.12 -21.53 -2.28
C PRO A 17 -0.52 -21.53 -0.79
N GLN A 18 0.32 -20.98 0.09
CA GLN A 18 0.04 -20.89 1.51
C GLN A 18 -1.03 -19.83 1.81
N VAL A 19 -1.03 -18.71 1.07
CA VAL A 19 -2.07 -17.70 1.16
C VAL A 19 -3.35 -18.22 0.53
N ALA A 20 -3.28 -18.78 -0.68
CA ALA A 20 -4.44 -19.34 -1.37
C ALA A 20 -5.16 -20.43 -0.54
N ALA A 21 -4.41 -21.31 0.13
CA ALA A 21 -4.98 -22.37 0.95
C ALA A 21 -5.60 -21.88 2.27
N ALA A 22 -5.20 -20.71 2.76
CA ALA A 22 -5.69 -20.16 4.01
C ALA A 22 -6.89 -19.23 3.84
N VAL A 23 -7.11 -18.70 2.64
CA VAL A 23 -8.26 -17.84 2.34
C VAL A 23 -9.53 -18.68 2.20
N PRO A 24 -10.61 -18.37 2.94
CA PRO A 24 -11.87 -19.07 2.79
C PRO A 24 -12.42 -18.98 1.36
N PRO A 25 -12.99 -20.07 0.82
CA PRO A 25 -13.57 -20.07 -0.53
C PRO A 25 -14.68 -19.02 -0.65
N GLY A 26 -14.64 -18.20 -1.70
CA GLY A 26 -15.58 -17.10 -1.93
C GLY A 26 -15.21 -15.80 -1.20
N GLN A 27 -14.11 -15.78 -0.44
CA GLN A 27 -13.58 -14.56 0.18
C GLN A 27 -12.26 -14.09 -0.47
N GLU A 28 -11.75 -14.77 -1.51
CA GLU A 28 -10.50 -14.40 -2.18
C GLU A 28 -10.49 -12.94 -2.64
N ASP A 29 -11.51 -12.53 -3.38
CA ASP A 29 -11.63 -11.14 -3.86
C ASP A 29 -11.70 -10.14 -2.71
N ALA A 30 -12.41 -10.48 -1.63
CA ALA A 30 -12.57 -9.59 -0.48
C ALA A 30 -11.25 -9.45 0.31
N VAL A 31 -10.51 -10.55 0.51
CA VAL A 31 -9.18 -10.53 1.13
C VAL A 31 -8.21 -9.74 0.28
N HIS A 32 -8.12 -10.00 -1.03
CA HIS A 32 -7.23 -9.27 -1.92
C HIS A 32 -7.55 -7.77 -1.94
N ARG A 33 -8.84 -7.41 -1.94
CA ARG A 33 -9.30 -6.03 -1.87
C ARG A 33 -8.96 -5.35 -0.55
N GLU A 34 -9.08 -6.06 0.57
CA GLU A 34 -8.66 -5.54 1.88
C GLU A 34 -7.14 -5.34 1.93
N VAL A 35 -6.35 -6.31 1.47
CA VAL A 35 -4.88 -6.18 1.37
C VAL A 35 -4.50 -4.97 0.53
N ALA A 36 -5.11 -4.80 -0.65
CA ALA A 36 -4.90 -3.64 -1.52
C ALA A 36 -5.27 -2.32 -0.82
N THR A 37 -6.35 -2.32 -0.03
CA THR A 37 -6.79 -1.16 0.76
C THR A 37 -5.77 -0.81 1.83
N GLN A 38 -5.25 -1.80 2.56
CA GLN A 38 -4.22 -1.58 3.56
C GLN A 38 -2.91 -1.07 2.94
N ILE A 39 -2.50 -1.61 1.79
CA ILE A 39 -1.35 -1.11 1.04
C ILE A 39 -1.56 0.36 0.66
N GLN A 40 -2.71 0.71 0.09
CA GLN A 40 -3.03 2.08 -0.27
C GLN A 40 -3.02 3.02 0.96
N ASN A 41 -3.59 2.60 2.08
CA ASN A 41 -3.63 3.38 3.31
C ASN A 41 -2.25 3.56 3.94
N GLY A 42 -1.42 2.50 3.93
CA GLY A 42 -0.05 2.57 4.42
C GLY A 42 0.83 3.47 3.54
N LEU A 43 0.69 3.37 2.22
CA LEU A 43 1.32 4.30 1.27
C LEU A 43 0.85 5.74 1.49
N ALA A 44 -0.44 5.97 1.75
CA ALA A 44 -1.00 7.29 2.07
C ALA A 44 -0.37 7.90 3.32
N THR A 45 -0.33 7.09 4.38
CA THR A 45 0.23 7.48 5.67
C THR A 45 1.71 7.81 5.53
N GLN A 46 2.46 6.95 4.85
CA GLN A 46 3.89 7.15 4.66
C GLN A 46 4.17 8.31 3.73
N ALA A 47 3.42 8.49 2.65
CA ALA A 47 3.64 9.61 1.76
C ALA A 47 3.33 10.95 2.46
N ALA A 48 2.34 11.00 3.36
CA ALA A 48 2.12 12.18 4.20
C ALA A 48 3.31 12.42 5.15
N ALA A 49 3.87 11.36 5.73
CA ALA A 49 5.03 11.43 6.64
C ALA A 49 6.35 11.81 5.93
N GLN A 50 6.53 11.41 4.67
CA GLN A 50 7.76 11.61 3.89
C GLN A 50 7.73 12.90 3.03
N GLY A 51 6.76 13.79 3.22
CA GLY A 51 6.68 15.06 2.47
C GLY A 51 6.09 14.93 1.07
N GLY A 52 5.19 13.96 0.86
CA GLY A 52 4.44 13.74 -0.37
C GLY A 52 4.88 12.52 -1.17
N VAL A 53 4.42 12.43 -2.42
CA VAL A 53 4.71 11.29 -3.32
C VAL A 53 6.20 11.18 -3.64
N GLY A 54 6.89 12.31 -3.86
CA GLY A 54 8.32 12.30 -4.17
C GLY A 54 9.17 11.70 -3.06
N GLY A 55 8.88 12.08 -1.81
CA GLY A 55 9.57 11.50 -0.64
C GLY A 55 9.24 10.03 -0.42
N LEU A 56 7.98 9.63 -0.63
CA LEU A 56 7.58 8.22 -0.62
C LEU A 56 8.37 7.40 -1.64
N LEU A 57 8.43 7.85 -2.89
CA LEU A 57 9.10 7.12 -3.98
C LEU A 57 10.60 7.04 -3.77
N SER A 58 11.24 8.11 -3.30
CA SER A 58 12.64 8.07 -2.90
C SER A 58 12.86 7.06 -1.78
N HIS A 59 12.00 7.05 -0.75
CA HIS A 59 12.11 6.10 0.35
C HIS A 59 11.90 4.64 -0.10
N LEU A 60 10.93 4.38 -0.99
CA LEU A 60 10.71 3.04 -1.54
C LEU A 60 11.90 2.56 -2.39
N GLN A 61 12.56 3.47 -3.12
CA GLN A 61 13.76 3.16 -3.90
C GLN A 61 15.00 2.96 -3.02
N SER A 62 15.14 3.73 -1.94
CA SER A 62 16.33 3.71 -1.08
C SER A 62 16.39 2.53 -0.11
N GLY A 63 15.29 1.80 0.11
CA GLY A 63 15.33 0.63 0.99
C GLY A 63 13.96 0.10 1.41
N LEU A 64 13.39 -0.78 0.59
CA LEU A 64 12.31 -1.67 1.01
C LEU A 64 12.92 -2.95 1.60
N THR A 65 13.20 -2.93 2.89
CA THR A 65 13.55 -4.12 3.66
C THR A 65 12.35 -4.60 4.47
N SER A 66 12.34 -5.88 4.84
CA SER A 66 11.45 -6.39 5.88
C SER A 66 11.64 -5.55 7.15
N GLY A 67 10.56 -4.90 7.63
CA GLY A 67 10.61 -3.98 8.77
C GLY A 67 10.69 -2.49 8.43
N SER A 68 10.65 -2.11 7.14
CA SER A 68 10.57 -0.70 6.72
C SER A 68 9.29 -0.04 7.28
N PRO A 69 9.29 1.27 7.62
CA PRO A 69 8.11 1.93 8.23
C PRO A 69 6.83 1.76 7.41
N VAL A 70 6.95 1.76 6.08
CA VAL A 70 5.82 1.51 5.17
C VAL A 70 5.30 0.08 5.27
N VAL A 71 6.18 -0.90 5.38
CA VAL A 71 5.81 -2.31 5.53
C VAL A 71 5.10 -2.49 6.87
N ASN A 72 5.68 -1.99 7.96
CA ASN A 72 5.10 -2.08 9.31
C ASN A 72 3.72 -1.40 9.40
N ALA A 73 3.55 -0.23 8.76
CA ALA A 73 2.27 0.46 8.74
C ALA A 73 1.18 -0.36 8.06
N ILE A 74 1.52 -1.00 6.93
CA ILE A 74 0.60 -1.89 6.22
C ILE A 74 0.33 -3.15 7.03
N GLU A 75 1.37 -3.79 7.57
CA GLU A 75 1.27 -5.01 8.38
C GLU A 75 0.36 -4.81 9.60
N GLY A 76 0.48 -3.67 10.30
CA GLY A 76 -0.39 -3.34 11.43
C GLY A 76 -1.87 -3.30 11.05
N GLY A 77 -2.20 -2.67 9.92
CA GLY A 77 -3.56 -2.65 9.39
C GLY A 77 -4.03 -4.02 8.88
N LEU A 78 -3.11 -4.79 8.31
CA LEU A 78 -3.37 -6.13 7.78
C LEU A 78 -3.70 -7.12 8.91
N MET A 79 -2.89 -7.15 9.96
CA MET A 79 -3.07 -8.03 11.13
C MET A 79 -4.43 -7.77 11.79
N GLY A 80 -4.81 -6.49 11.91
CA GLY A 80 -6.11 -6.11 12.46
C GLY A 80 -7.29 -6.49 11.57
N THR A 81 -7.16 -6.38 10.24
CA THR A 81 -8.30 -6.63 9.33
C THR A 81 -8.40 -8.08 8.87
N LEU A 82 -7.31 -8.70 8.45
CA LEU A 82 -7.31 -10.09 7.97
C LEU A 82 -7.53 -11.08 9.11
N GLY A 83 -6.89 -10.87 10.25
CA GLY A 83 -7.10 -11.70 11.43
C GLY A 83 -8.52 -11.57 11.96
N SER A 84 -8.99 -10.33 12.19
CA SER A 84 -10.28 -10.10 12.87
C SER A 84 -11.51 -10.12 11.95
N LYS A 85 -11.42 -9.65 10.69
CA LYS A 85 -12.59 -9.63 9.77
C LYS A 85 -12.71 -10.91 8.97
N PHE A 86 -11.59 -11.46 8.51
CA PHE A 86 -11.55 -12.63 7.62
C PHE A 86 -11.22 -13.94 8.37
N GLY A 87 -10.84 -13.86 9.65
CA GLY A 87 -10.49 -15.04 10.45
C GLY A 87 -9.23 -15.75 9.95
N LEU A 88 -8.34 -15.05 9.24
CA LEU A 88 -7.15 -15.65 8.64
C LEU A 88 -6.15 -16.06 9.73
N PRO A 89 -5.55 -17.26 9.63
CA PRO A 89 -4.59 -17.71 10.63
C PRO A 89 -3.31 -16.87 10.57
N PRO A 90 -2.56 -16.77 11.69
CA PRO A 90 -1.30 -16.00 11.76
C PRO A 90 -0.27 -16.40 10.69
N ALA A 91 -0.27 -17.67 10.27
CA ALA A 91 0.60 -18.16 9.20
C ALA A 91 0.27 -17.52 7.84
N ALA A 92 -1.02 -17.29 7.56
CA ALA A 92 -1.46 -16.68 6.31
C ALA A 92 -1.24 -15.17 6.32
N THR A 93 -1.59 -14.49 7.41
CA THR A 93 -1.32 -13.06 7.57
C THR A 93 0.19 -12.78 7.53
N GLY A 94 1.00 -13.65 8.14
CA GLY A 94 2.46 -13.60 8.05
C GLY A 94 2.99 -13.83 6.64
N ALA A 95 2.41 -14.76 5.87
CA ALA A 95 2.79 -14.97 4.47
C ALA A 95 2.44 -13.77 3.57
N ILE A 96 1.29 -13.12 3.79
CA ILE A 96 0.92 -11.90 3.07
C ILE A 96 1.86 -10.75 3.46
N ALA A 97 2.15 -10.60 4.76
CA ALA A 97 3.10 -9.62 5.28
C ALA A 97 4.49 -9.79 4.65
N ALA A 98 4.99 -11.03 4.58
CA ALA A 98 6.26 -11.35 3.93
C ALA A 98 6.27 -11.04 2.42
N ALA A 99 5.11 -11.00 1.76
CA ALA A 99 4.94 -10.62 0.36
C ALA A 99 4.90 -9.10 0.14
N LEU A 100 4.69 -8.30 1.20
CA LEU A 100 4.58 -6.83 1.09
C LEU A 100 5.83 -6.17 0.51
N PRO A 101 7.06 -6.49 0.92
CA PRO A 101 8.25 -5.88 0.34
C PRO A 101 8.30 -6.06 -1.18
N GLY A 102 7.98 -7.25 -1.69
CA GLY A 102 7.93 -7.54 -3.12
C GLY A 102 6.82 -6.79 -3.86
N LEU A 103 5.63 -6.66 -3.26
CA LEU A 103 4.53 -5.86 -3.79
C LEU A 103 4.89 -4.37 -3.86
N LEU A 104 5.47 -3.83 -2.80
CA LEU A 104 5.90 -2.43 -2.73
C LEU A 104 7.06 -2.14 -3.69
N GLN A 105 7.97 -3.08 -3.90
CA GLN A 105 9.03 -2.93 -4.90
C GLN A 105 8.45 -2.86 -6.31
N LYS A 106 7.50 -3.75 -6.65
CA LYS A 106 6.80 -3.71 -7.94
C LYS A 106 6.04 -2.40 -8.11
N PHE A 107 5.40 -1.92 -7.04
CA PHE A 107 4.70 -0.63 -7.02
C PHE A 107 5.65 0.53 -7.30
N ALA A 108 6.79 0.60 -6.60
CA ALA A 108 7.80 1.64 -6.80
C ALA A 108 8.41 1.60 -8.21
N HIS A 109 8.61 0.39 -8.74
CA HIS A 109 9.12 0.20 -10.08
C HIS A 109 8.12 0.75 -11.12
N LYS A 110 6.85 0.35 -11.02
CA LYS A 110 5.78 0.88 -11.89
C LYS A 110 5.65 2.40 -11.78
N ALA A 111 5.69 2.94 -10.57
CA ALA A 111 5.62 4.37 -10.31
C ALA A 111 6.76 5.19 -10.94
N ASN A 112 7.90 4.57 -11.25
CA ASN A 112 9.03 5.21 -11.90
C ASN A 112 9.23 4.73 -13.35
N ASP A 113 8.37 3.86 -13.87
CA ASP A 113 8.50 3.32 -15.22
C ASP A 113 7.86 4.30 -16.22
N PRO A 114 8.64 4.95 -17.09
CA PRO A 114 8.08 5.86 -18.10
C PRO A 114 7.22 5.15 -19.15
N ASN A 115 7.27 3.81 -19.22
CA ASN A 115 6.48 3.01 -20.16
C ASN A 115 5.21 2.42 -19.53
N ASP A 116 5.01 2.56 -18.21
CA ASP A 116 3.83 2.05 -17.50
C ASP A 116 2.99 3.21 -16.90
N PRO A 117 1.95 3.70 -17.62
CA PRO A 117 1.11 4.78 -17.12
C PRO A 117 0.11 4.34 -16.02
N SER A 118 0.14 3.08 -15.60
CA SER A 118 -0.83 2.51 -14.67
C SER A 118 -0.70 3.05 -13.25
N ILE A 119 0.54 3.25 -12.81
CA ILE A 119 0.89 3.81 -11.52
C ILE A 119 1.94 4.86 -11.81
N THR A 120 1.59 6.13 -11.66
CA THR A 120 2.53 7.25 -11.85
C THR A 120 2.53 8.12 -10.61
N PRO A 121 3.57 8.94 -10.37
CA PRO A 121 3.60 9.84 -9.22
C PRO A 121 2.40 10.79 -9.22
N ASP A 122 1.96 11.19 -10.42
CA ASP A 122 0.80 12.05 -10.64
C ASP A 122 -0.51 11.32 -10.27
N SER A 123 -0.70 10.08 -10.75
CA SER A 123 -1.85 9.24 -10.36
C SER A 123 -1.90 8.97 -8.86
N ILE A 124 -0.74 8.76 -8.21
CA ILE A 124 -0.66 8.59 -6.76
C ILE A 124 -1.12 9.87 -6.07
N SER A 125 -0.60 11.03 -6.48
CA SER A 125 -0.98 12.32 -5.87
C SER A 125 -2.48 12.61 -5.99
N LYS A 126 -3.11 12.24 -7.12
CA LYS A 126 -4.54 12.42 -7.38
C LYS A 126 -5.43 11.47 -6.60
N HIS A 127 -4.96 10.25 -6.34
CA HIS A 127 -5.75 9.19 -5.73
C HIS A 127 -5.48 8.96 -4.24
N LEU A 128 -4.48 9.63 -3.67
CA LEU A 128 -4.26 9.69 -2.23
C LEU A 128 -4.88 10.99 -1.69
N PRO A 129 -6.17 10.97 -1.30
CA PRO A 129 -6.94 12.17 -0.96
C PRO A 129 -6.37 12.97 0.22
N ASN A 130 -5.41 12.42 0.96
CA ASN A 130 -4.86 13.02 2.18
C ASN A 130 -3.37 13.39 2.08
N LEU A 131 -2.77 13.36 0.88
CA LEU A 131 -1.38 13.77 0.70
C LEU A 131 -1.16 15.29 0.76
N GLY A 132 -2.23 16.07 0.57
CA GLY A 132 -2.18 17.53 0.43
C GLY A 132 -2.71 18.32 1.63
N GLY A 133 -2.97 17.68 2.77
CA GLY A 133 -3.64 18.31 3.92
C GLY A 133 -2.87 19.43 4.63
N LEU A 134 -1.59 19.65 4.32
CA LEU A 134 -0.79 20.75 4.90
C LEU A 134 -0.52 21.91 3.94
N GLY A 135 -0.82 21.75 2.64
CA GLY A 135 -0.66 22.83 1.65
C GLY A 135 -1.80 23.86 1.68
N GLY A 136 -2.99 23.46 2.11
CA GLY A 136 -4.15 24.36 2.25
C GLY A 136 -4.26 25.06 3.60
N ALA A 137 -3.71 24.48 4.67
CA ALA A 137 -3.83 25.00 6.03
C ALA A 137 -2.79 26.07 6.39
N LEU A 138 -1.65 26.13 5.69
CA LEU A 138 -0.59 27.11 5.96
C LEU A 138 -0.70 28.38 5.11
N GLY A 139 -1.42 28.34 3.99
CA GLY A 139 -1.69 29.52 3.15
C GLY A 139 -2.72 30.49 3.74
N GLY A 140 -3.51 30.06 4.74
CA GLY A 140 -4.54 30.87 5.38
C GLY A 140 -4.12 31.59 6.66
N LEU A 141 -2.94 31.29 7.21
CA LEU A 141 -2.52 31.79 8.54
C LEU A 141 -1.56 32.99 8.49
N PHE A 142 -1.03 33.33 7.31
CA PHE A 142 -0.16 34.49 7.09
C PHE A 142 -0.82 35.64 6.29
N GLY A 143 -2.12 35.51 5.96
CA GLY A 143 -2.86 36.45 5.12
C GLY A 143 -3.94 37.27 5.84
N GLY A 144 -3.96 37.28 7.18
CA GLY A 144 -4.90 38.05 8.00
C GLY A 144 -4.17 39.14 8.78
N ARG A 145 -4.54 40.39 8.49
CA ARG A 145 -4.10 41.64 9.15
C ARG A 145 -4.26 41.63 10.66
#